data_AF-A0A2E3J9L5-F1
#
_entry.id   AF-A0A2E3J9L5-F1
#
_cell.length_a   1.000
_cell.length_b   1.000
_cell.length_c   1.000
_cell.angle_alpha   90.00
_cell.angle_beta   90.00
_cell.angle_gamma   90.00
#
_symmetry.space_group_name_H-M   'P 1'
#
loop_
_entity.id
_entity.type
_entity.pdbx_description
1 polymer ?
#
loop_
_entity_poly.entity_id
_entity_poly.type
_entity_poly.pdbx_seq_one_letter_code
_entity_poly.pdbx_strand_id
1 'polypeptide(L)'
;MKTRYKSIQLSENTIAAAVALINNHLYEPDSIFWVNIEPDVDEQNIHTGSILWKAFSSRGPMIPKFTWVSASTSRGNYQPAQVGLTHPTGNAVLGRLKDFKVEVPKQWVLQQDHPKRGLVIQLPDDYDAKNVIEFALHAIPVLSPFEFNKQFILQYPIQ
;
A
#
# COMPACT_ATOMS: atom_id res chain seq x y z
N MET A 1 -17.38 -18.23 -6.36
CA MET A 1 -17.50 -17.01 -7.18
C MET A 1 -16.14 -16.33 -7.17
N LYS A 2 -15.52 -15.98 -8.31
CA LYS A 2 -14.24 -15.23 -8.31
C LYS A 2 -14.55 -13.77 -8.00
N THR A 3 -13.85 -13.17 -7.02
CA THR A 3 -13.90 -11.73 -6.77
C THR A 3 -13.50 -10.99 -8.05
N ARG A 4 -14.34 -10.07 -8.51
CA ARG A 4 -14.03 -9.20 -9.65
C ARG A 4 -13.45 -7.90 -9.12
N TYR A 5 -12.55 -7.29 -9.89
CA TYR A 5 -11.84 -6.07 -9.50
C TYR A 5 -12.13 -4.95 -10.51
N LYS A 6 -12.07 -3.72 -10.02
CA LYS A 6 -11.94 -2.50 -10.83
C LYS A 6 -10.58 -1.87 -10.59
N SER A 7 -10.11 -1.09 -11.55
CA SER A 7 -8.86 -0.34 -11.45
C SER A 7 -9.05 1.15 -11.72
N ILE A 8 -8.20 1.96 -11.10
CA ILE A 8 -8.08 3.41 -11.31
C ILE A 8 -6.59 3.72 -11.50
N GLN A 9 -6.27 4.48 -12.54
CA GLN A 9 -4.92 5.01 -12.72
C GLN A 9 -4.69 6.19 -11.77
N LEU A 10 -3.54 6.21 -11.10
CA LEU A 10 -3.15 7.25 -10.17
C LEU A 10 -1.77 7.84 -10.51
N SER A 11 -1.60 9.09 -10.15
CA SER A 11 -0.33 9.82 -10.10
C SER A 11 -0.44 10.87 -9.00
N GLU A 12 0.66 11.54 -8.65
CA GLU A 12 0.67 12.63 -7.65
C GLU A 12 -0.38 13.72 -7.98
N ASN A 13 -0.72 13.92 -9.25
CA ASN A 13 -1.68 14.94 -9.72
C ASN A 13 -3.11 14.42 -9.90
N THR A 14 -3.35 13.11 -9.78
CA THR A 14 -4.63 12.48 -10.13
C THR A 14 -5.08 11.49 -9.04
N ILE A 15 -5.30 11.99 -7.83
CA ILE A 15 -5.68 11.18 -6.67
C ILE A 15 -7.17 11.25 -6.30
N ALA A 16 -7.93 12.19 -6.86
CA ALA A 16 -9.28 12.53 -6.39
C ALA A 16 -10.24 11.32 -6.37
N ALA A 17 -10.20 10.47 -7.40
CA ALA A 17 -11.04 9.28 -7.46
C ALA A 17 -10.68 8.23 -6.39
N ALA A 18 -9.39 8.06 -6.08
CA ALA A 18 -8.95 7.17 -5.01
C ALA A 18 -9.33 7.69 -3.62
N VAL A 19 -9.18 9.00 -3.40
CA VAL A 19 -9.59 9.65 -2.15
C VAL A 19 -11.10 9.51 -1.94
N ALA A 20 -11.90 9.79 -2.97
CA ALA A 20 -13.34 9.60 -2.91
C ALA A 20 -13.72 8.13 -2.64
N LEU A 21 -13.01 7.17 -3.25
CA LEU A 21 -13.23 5.75 -3.00
C LEU A 21 -12.98 5.37 -1.54
N ILE A 22 -11.84 5.77 -0.95
CA ILE A 22 -11.57 5.51 0.48
C ILE A 22 -12.63 6.19 1.37
N ASN A 23 -12.99 7.44 1.09
CA ASN A 23 -13.99 8.18 1.86
C ASN A 23 -15.37 7.51 1.85
N ASN A 24 -15.76 6.87 0.75
CA ASN A 24 -17.02 6.15 0.65
C ASN A 24 -17.03 4.82 1.44
N HIS A 25 -15.86 4.34 1.86
CA HIS A 25 -15.68 3.04 2.49
C HIS A 25 -14.93 3.13 3.82
N LEU A 26 -14.90 4.30 4.50
CA LEU A 26 -14.14 4.49 5.75
C LEU A 26 -14.51 3.45 6.81
N TYR A 27 -15.77 3.04 6.86
CA TYR A 27 -16.30 2.04 7.77
C TYR A 27 -17.24 1.08 7.04
N GLU A 28 -17.00 -0.22 7.23
CA GLU A 28 -17.78 -1.31 6.66
C GLU A 28 -18.31 -2.22 7.79
N PRO A 29 -19.61 -2.14 8.13
CA PRO A 29 -20.17 -3.02 9.16
C PRO A 29 -20.21 -4.47 8.65
N ASP A 30 -19.83 -5.41 9.52
CA ASP A 30 -19.86 -6.86 9.27
C ASP A 30 -19.07 -7.35 8.04
N SER A 31 -18.28 -6.49 7.41
CA SER A 31 -17.44 -6.80 6.26
C SER A 31 -16.18 -5.91 6.23
N ILE A 32 -15.33 -6.10 5.22
CA ILE A 32 -14.18 -5.22 4.98
C ILE A 32 -14.17 -4.81 3.52
N PHE A 33 -13.77 -3.56 3.27
CA PHE A 33 -13.40 -3.07 1.96
C PHE A 33 -11.91 -2.79 1.94
N TRP A 34 -11.29 -2.95 0.77
CA TRP A 34 -9.86 -2.77 0.64
C TRP A 34 -9.48 -2.26 -0.74
N VAL A 35 -8.37 -1.55 -0.81
CA VAL A 35 -7.74 -1.14 -2.06
C VAL A 35 -6.27 -1.52 -2.04
N ASN A 36 -5.74 -1.98 -3.17
CA ASN A 36 -4.31 -2.15 -3.39
C ASN A 36 -3.82 -1.04 -4.31
N ILE A 37 -2.63 -0.51 -4.05
CA ILE A 37 -1.92 0.44 -4.91
C ILE A 37 -0.56 -0.17 -5.22
N GLU A 38 -0.27 -0.30 -6.50
CA GLU A 38 0.97 -0.86 -7.03
C GLU A 38 1.59 0.13 -8.02
N PRO A 39 2.92 0.18 -8.17
CA PRO A 39 3.54 0.94 -9.24
C PRO A 39 3.13 0.36 -10.59
N ASP A 40 2.83 1.23 -11.55
CA ASP A 40 2.55 0.85 -12.93
C ASP A 40 3.87 0.53 -13.64
N VAL A 41 4.30 -0.71 -13.45
CA VAL A 41 5.52 -1.27 -14.05
C VAL A 41 5.13 -2.06 -15.29
N ASP A 42 5.90 -1.90 -16.36
CA ASP A 42 5.79 -2.79 -17.51
C ASP A 42 6.21 -4.21 -17.07
N GLU A 43 5.30 -5.16 -17.17
CA GLU A 43 5.52 -6.56 -16.79
C GLU A 43 6.70 -7.18 -17.54
N GLN A 44 6.99 -6.70 -18.76
CA GLN A 44 8.16 -7.13 -19.53
C GLN A 44 9.46 -6.71 -18.86
N ASN A 45 9.49 -5.55 -18.18
CA ASN A 45 10.66 -5.06 -17.45
C ASN A 45 10.87 -5.75 -16.09
N ILE A 46 9.97 -6.63 -15.66
CA ILE A 46 10.14 -7.50 -14.49
C ILE A 46 11.08 -8.67 -14.86
N HIS A 47 12.27 -8.35 -15.35
CA HIS A 47 13.30 -9.34 -15.64
C HIS A 47 14.02 -9.73 -14.34
N THR A 48 13.94 -11.01 -14.00
CA THR A 48 14.63 -11.69 -12.88
C THR A 48 16.16 -11.61 -12.93
N GLY A 49 16.74 -11.00 -13.97
CA GLY A 49 18.17 -11.05 -14.31
C GLY A 49 19.04 -9.90 -13.82
N SER A 50 18.49 -8.81 -13.26
CA SER A 50 19.32 -7.71 -12.74
C SER A 50 20.15 -8.15 -11.52
N ILE A 51 21.45 -7.93 -11.56
CA ILE A 51 22.42 -8.29 -10.49
C ILE A 51 22.05 -7.63 -9.15
N LEU A 52 21.34 -6.51 -9.20
CA LEU A 52 20.78 -5.82 -8.03
C LEU A 52 19.80 -6.73 -7.24
N TRP A 53 19.10 -7.67 -7.89
CA TRP A 53 18.10 -8.53 -7.25
C TRP A 53 18.64 -9.49 -6.19
N LYS A 54 19.85 -10.03 -6.41
CA LYS A 54 20.47 -10.99 -5.47
C LYS A 54 20.80 -10.34 -4.12
N ALA A 55 20.96 -9.02 -4.08
CA ALA A 55 21.24 -8.27 -2.86
C ALA A 55 19.98 -7.87 -2.08
N PHE A 56 18.80 -7.82 -2.73
CA PHE A 56 17.59 -7.24 -2.13
C PHE A 56 16.49 -8.24 -1.78
N SER A 57 16.47 -9.50 -2.25
CA SER A 57 15.34 -10.41 -1.96
C SER A 57 15.70 -11.90 -1.92
N SER A 58 15.22 -12.60 -0.88
CA SER A 58 15.21 -14.06 -0.78
C SER A 58 13.99 -14.71 -1.46
N ARG A 59 13.15 -13.94 -2.19
CA ARG A 59 11.83 -14.36 -2.71
C ARG A 59 11.60 -14.09 -4.20
N GLY A 60 12.61 -13.65 -4.95
CA GLY A 60 12.44 -13.26 -6.35
C GLY A 60 11.80 -11.87 -6.51
N PRO A 61 11.47 -11.44 -7.74
CA PRO A 61 10.92 -10.12 -8.01
C PRO A 61 9.49 -10.02 -7.43
N MET A 62 9.30 -9.07 -6.53
CA MET A 62 8.01 -8.76 -5.91
C MET A 62 7.73 -7.27 -6.16
N ILE A 63 6.62 -6.98 -6.84
CA ILE A 63 6.08 -5.63 -6.97
C ILE A 63 5.66 -5.16 -5.58
N PRO A 64 6.20 -4.05 -5.06
CA PRO A 64 5.73 -3.51 -3.79
C PRO A 64 4.25 -3.16 -3.90
N LYS A 65 3.53 -3.47 -2.83
CA LYS A 65 2.08 -3.29 -2.80
C LYS A 65 1.67 -2.61 -1.51
N PHE A 66 1.03 -1.47 -1.66
CA PHE A 66 0.36 -0.79 -0.57
C PHE A 66 -1.09 -1.27 -0.52
N THR A 67 -1.59 -1.64 0.66
CA THR A 67 -2.97 -2.05 0.86
C THR A 67 -3.58 -1.17 1.93
N TRP A 68 -4.71 -0.54 1.66
CA TRP A 68 -5.56 0.04 2.71
C TRP A 68 -6.78 -0.85 2.93
N VAL A 69 -7.17 -1.01 4.19
CA VAL A 69 -8.35 -1.77 4.62
C VAL A 69 -9.22 -0.86 5.48
N SER A 70 -10.52 -0.85 5.20
CA SER A 70 -11.52 -0.07 5.94
C SER A 70 -11.56 -0.44 7.41
N ALA A 71 -12.01 0.51 8.25
CA ALA A 71 -12.46 0.14 9.57
C ALA A 71 -13.68 -0.78 9.45
N SER A 72 -13.88 -1.65 10.41
CA SER A 72 -15.03 -2.55 10.44
C SER A 72 -15.41 -2.93 11.86
N THR A 73 -16.62 -3.43 12.03
CA THR A 73 -17.00 -4.16 13.24
C THR A 73 -17.28 -5.59 12.85
N SER A 74 -16.61 -6.54 13.49
CA SER A 74 -16.89 -7.97 13.30
C SER A 74 -17.14 -8.63 14.64
N ARG A 75 -18.28 -9.34 14.76
CA ARG A 75 -18.67 -10.05 15.98
C ARG A 75 -18.64 -9.15 17.23
N GLY A 76 -19.07 -7.89 17.07
CA GLY A 76 -19.12 -6.89 18.14
C GLY A 76 -17.78 -6.24 18.51
N ASN A 77 -16.67 -6.57 17.82
CA ASN A 77 -15.37 -5.95 18.06
C ASN A 77 -15.04 -4.96 16.93
N TYR A 78 -14.82 -3.71 17.30
CA TYR A 78 -14.31 -2.69 16.38
C TYR A 78 -12.86 -3.03 15.96
N GLN A 79 -12.59 -2.93 14.68
CA GLN A 79 -11.28 -3.06 14.06
C GLN A 79 -10.99 -1.74 13.33
N PRO A 80 -10.00 -0.95 13.79
CA PRO A 80 -9.63 0.29 13.13
C PRO A 80 -9.10 0.05 11.72
N ALA A 81 -9.17 1.07 10.87
CA ALA A 81 -8.59 1.02 9.53
C ALA A 81 -7.07 0.78 9.60
N GLN A 82 -6.54 0.09 8.60
CA GLN A 82 -5.11 -0.25 8.55
C GLN A 82 -4.54 0.00 7.16
N VAL A 83 -3.25 0.29 7.13
CA VAL A 83 -2.44 0.27 5.92
C VAL A 83 -1.35 -0.78 6.05
N GLY A 84 -1.13 -1.52 4.97
CA GLY A 84 -0.08 -2.52 4.83
C GLY A 84 0.82 -2.16 3.66
N LEU A 85 2.12 -2.47 3.77
CA LEU A 85 3.06 -2.31 2.66
C LEU A 85 3.92 -3.56 2.57
N THR A 86 3.67 -4.33 1.51
CA THR A 86 4.50 -5.49 1.16
C THR A 86 5.63 -5.02 0.26
N HIS A 87 6.86 -5.44 0.53
CA HIS A 87 8.04 -4.95 -0.18
C HIS A 87 9.12 -6.05 -0.31
N PRO A 88 10.00 -5.95 -1.32
CA PRO A 88 11.07 -6.93 -1.51
C PRO A 88 12.30 -6.71 -0.64
N THR A 89 12.51 -5.52 -0.04
CA THR A 89 13.82 -5.02 0.49
C THR A 89 14.64 -5.91 1.44
N GLY A 90 14.07 -6.99 1.98
CA GLY A 90 14.78 -7.96 2.82
C GLY A 90 15.12 -7.49 4.24
N ASN A 91 14.78 -6.25 4.60
CA ASN A 91 14.98 -5.63 5.92
C ASN A 91 13.70 -4.89 6.38
N ALA A 92 13.66 -4.50 7.65
CA ALA A 92 12.65 -3.57 8.16
C ALA A 92 12.71 -2.23 7.40
N VAL A 93 11.57 -1.61 7.10
CA VAL A 93 11.48 -0.51 6.12
C VAL A 93 11.35 0.87 6.71
N LEU A 94 11.01 1.02 7.98
CA LEU A 94 10.83 2.35 8.58
C LEU A 94 12.09 3.21 8.51
N GLY A 95 13.27 2.63 8.75
CA GLY A 95 14.54 3.33 8.62
C GLY A 95 14.75 3.85 7.19
N ARG A 96 14.47 3.02 6.19
CA ARG A 96 14.59 3.39 4.77
C ARG A 96 13.60 4.48 4.38
N LEU A 97 12.34 4.41 4.81
CA LEU A 97 11.36 5.47 4.56
C LEU A 97 11.84 6.81 5.15
N LYS A 98 12.36 6.78 6.38
CA LYS A 98 12.93 7.96 7.05
C LYS A 98 14.13 8.54 6.31
N ASP A 99 15.06 7.70 5.84
CA ASP A 99 16.24 8.16 5.08
C ASP A 99 15.85 8.91 3.79
N PHE A 100 14.71 8.54 3.20
CA PHE A 100 14.12 9.18 2.03
C PHE A 100 13.09 10.27 2.38
N LYS A 101 13.02 10.69 3.64
CA LYS A 101 12.11 11.73 4.16
C LYS A 101 10.62 11.42 3.96
N VAL A 102 10.27 10.12 3.89
CA VAL A 102 8.89 9.64 3.93
C VAL A 102 8.57 9.29 5.37
N GLU A 103 7.89 10.20 6.06
CA GLU A 103 7.52 10.02 7.47
C GLU A 103 6.14 9.36 7.59
N VAL A 104 6.02 8.39 8.49
CA VAL A 104 4.72 7.88 8.93
C VAL A 104 4.09 8.95 9.83
N PRO A 105 2.85 9.39 9.57
CA PRO A 105 2.17 10.38 10.41
C PRO A 105 2.16 9.95 11.89
N LYS A 106 2.42 10.88 12.82
CA LYS A 106 2.62 10.57 14.25
C LYS A 106 1.45 9.86 14.93
N GLN A 107 0.23 10.10 14.47
CA GLN A 107 -0.99 9.48 15.01
C GLN A 107 -1.20 8.05 14.52
N TRP A 108 -0.45 7.61 13.51
CA TRP A 108 -0.54 6.26 12.98
C TRP A 108 0.31 5.32 13.82
N VAL A 109 -0.29 4.22 14.28
CA VAL A 109 0.34 3.32 15.25
C VAL A 109 0.93 2.13 14.53
N LEU A 110 2.26 2.01 14.57
CA LEU A 110 2.98 0.87 14.02
C LEU A 110 2.53 -0.43 14.71
N GLN A 111 2.05 -1.39 13.93
CA GLN A 111 1.69 -2.72 14.41
C GLN A 111 2.77 -3.76 14.07
N GLN A 112 3.40 -3.63 12.90
CA GLN A 112 4.41 -4.56 12.43
C GLN A 112 5.38 -3.86 11.47
N ASP A 113 6.68 -4.09 11.60
CA ASP A 113 7.68 -3.83 10.56
C ASP A 113 8.55 -5.08 10.42
N HIS A 114 8.20 -5.95 9.47
CA HIS A 114 8.82 -7.26 9.35
C HIS A 114 9.41 -7.49 7.95
N PRO A 115 10.70 -7.85 7.84
CA PRO A 115 11.40 -8.02 6.56
C PRO A 115 10.71 -8.92 5.53
N LYS A 116 9.97 -9.93 6.02
CA LYS A 116 9.24 -10.91 5.18
C LYS A 116 7.73 -10.70 5.10
N ARG A 117 7.14 -9.89 5.98
CA ARG A 117 5.67 -9.76 6.08
C ARG A 117 5.20 -8.35 5.76
N GLY A 118 6.14 -7.43 5.57
CA GLY A 118 5.84 -6.04 5.31
C GLY A 118 5.60 -5.23 6.58
N LEU A 119 5.29 -3.97 6.32
CA LEU A 119 4.89 -2.98 7.29
C LEU A 119 3.36 -3.01 7.46
N VAL A 120 2.87 -2.93 8.69
CA VAL A 120 1.44 -2.77 9.00
C VAL A 120 1.31 -1.64 10.02
N ILE A 121 0.44 -0.69 9.71
CA ILE A 121 0.20 0.49 10.53
C ILE A 121 -1.31 0.65 10.70
N GLN A 122 -1.73 0.86 11.94
CA GLN A 122 -3.10 1.21 12.29
C GLN A 122 -3.31 2.71 12.13
N LEU A 123 -4.43 3.11 11.53
CA LEU A 123 -4.83 4.50 11.38
C LEU A 123 -5.65 4.97 12.61
N PRO A 124 -5.60 6.26 12.98
CA PRO A 124 -6.56 6.84 13.93
C PRO A 124 -7.98 6.85 13.32
N ASP A 125 -9.03 7.05 14.10
CA ASP A 125 -10.41 7.00 13.59
C ASP A 125 -10.76 8.17 12.64
N ASP A 126 -10.04 9.28 12.73
CA ASP A 126 -10.26 10.55 12.01
C ASP A 126 -9.19 10.84 10.94
N TYR A 127 -8.54 9.81 10.41
CA TYR A 127 -7.52 9.97 9.38
C TYR A 127 -8.06 10.58 8.09
N ASP A 128 -7.21 11.36 7.41
CA ASP A 128 -7.50 11.89 6.07
C ASP A 128 -7.14 10.84 5.00
N ALA A 129 -8.12 10.47 4.16
CA ALA A 129 -7.93 9.57 3.03
C ALA A 129 -6.88 10.09 2.04
N LYS A 130 -6.73 11.41 1.88
CA LYS A 130 -5.68 12.00 1.05
C LYS A 130 -4.29 11.67 1.57
N ASN A 131 -4.07 11.78 2.89
CA ASN A 131 -2.80 11.42 3.51
C ASN A 131 -2.46 9.93 3.33
N VAL A 132 -3.48 9.05 3.33
CA VAL A 132 -3.30 7.62 3.04
C VAL A 132 -2.78 7.40 1.61
N ILE A 133 -3.40 8.04 0.63
CA ILE A 133 -2.98 7.91 -0.77
C ILE A 133 -1.59 8.53 -0.96
N GLU A 134 -1.33 9.74 -0.47
CA GLU A 134 -0.04 10.41 -0.60
C GLU A 134 1.09 9.62 0.06
N PHE A 135 0.84 9.02 1.23
CA PHE A 135 1.80 8.13 1.87
C PHE A 135 2.12 6.92 0.97
N ALA A 136 1.12 6.30 0.33
CA ALA A 136 1.35 5.21 -0.62
C ALA A 136 2.21 5.65 -1.81
N LEU A 137 1.87 6.79 -2.44
CA LEU A 137 2.58 7.31 -3.61
C LEU A 137 4.04 7.72 -3.30
N HIS A 138 4.34 8.10 -2.06
CA HIS A 138 5.70 8.39 -1.62
C HIS A 138 6.48 7.16 -1.15
N ALA A 139 5.81 6.21 -0.48
CA ALA A 139 6.46 5.03 0.06
C ALA A 139 6.83 4.00 -1.02
N ILE A 140 5.95 3.79 -2.00
CA ILE A 140 6.16 2.80 -3.07
C ILE A 140 7.47 3.06 -3.85
N PRO A 141 7.76 4.28 -4.36
CA PRO A 141 9.03 4.55 -5.05
C PRO A 141 10.29 4.22 -4.22
N VAL A 142 10.25 4.45 -2.91
CA VAL A 142 11.38 4.18 -2.01
C VAL A 142 11.65 2.68 -1.84
N LEU A 143 10.58 1.89 -1.89
CA LEU A 143 10.62 0.43 -1.71
C LEU A 143 10.59 -0.33 -3.04
N SER A 144 10.36 0.36 -4.15
CA SER A 144 10.34 -0.22 -5.49
C SER A 144 11.76 -0.44 -5.98
N PRO A 145 12.11 -1.70 -6.30
CA PRO A 145 13.34 -2.01 -7.04
C PRO A 145 13.18 -1.77 -8.56
N PHE A 146 11.98 -1.42 -9.02
CA PHE A 146 11.67 -1.18 -10.43
C PHE A 146 11.63 0.31 -10.71
N GLU A 147 12.15 0.70 -11.87
CA GLU A 147 11.92 2.03 -12.44
C GLU A 147 10.51 2.08 -13.03
N PHE A 148 9.80 3.18 -12.77
CA PHE A 148 8.47 3.45 -13.30
C PHE A 148 8.21 4.96 -13.32
N ASN A 149 7.27 5.39 -14.16
CA ASN A 149 7.05 6.81 -14.46
C ASN A 149 6.22 7.56 -13.39
N LYS A 150 6.31 7.13 -12.12
CA LYS A 150 5.44 7.61 -11.01
C LYS A 150 3.94 7.51 -11.34
N GLN A 151 3.61 6.52 -12.15
CA GLN A 151 2.25 6.08 -12.42
C GLN A 151 1.95 4.87 -11.55
N PHE A 152 0.71 4.76 -11.10
CA PHE A 152 0.28 3.72 -10.18
C PHE A 152 -1.08 3.20 -10.60
N ILE A 153 -1.37 1.96 -10.24
CA ILE A 153 -2.66 1.34 -10.42
C ILE A 153 -3.25 1.07 -9.05
N LEU A 154 -4.43 1.65 -8.78
CA LEU A 154 -5.26 1.25 -7.65
C LEU A 154 -6.25 0.18 -8.09
N GLN A 155 -6.32 -0.94 -7.37
CA GLN A 155 -7.26 -2.02 -7.59
C GLN A 155 -8.15 -2.26 -6.37
N TYR A 156 -9.43 -2.52 -6.59
CA TYR A 156 -10.41 -2.72 -5.51
C TYR A 156 -11.52 -3.70 -5.92
N PRO A 157 -12.14 -4.43 -4.98
CA PRO A 157 -13.18 -5.40 -5.28
C PRO A 157 -14.47 -4.70 -5.76
N ILE A 158 -15.15 -5.33 -6.72
CA ILE A 158 -16.53 -4.99 -7.05
C ILE A 158 -17.43 -5.68 -6.02
N GLN A 159 -18.17 -4.88 -5.25
CA GLN A 159 -19.25 -5.36 -4.37
C GLN A 159 -20.45 -5.83 -5.20
#